data_AF-A0A1Q5BA08-F1
#
_entry.id   AF-A0A1Q5BA08-F1
#
_cell.length_a   1.000
_cell.length_b   1.000
_cell.length_c   1.000
_cell.angle_alpha   90.00
_cell.angle_beta   90.00
_cell.angle_gamma   90.00
#
_symmetry.space_group_name_H-M   'P 1'
#
loop_
_entity.id
_entity.type
_entity.pdbx_description
1 polymer ?
#
loop_
_entity_poly.entity_id
_entity_poly.type
_entity_poly.pdbx_seq_one_letter_code
_entity_poly.pdbx_strand_id
1 'polypeptide(L)'
;MDWPISEVARMSGVTARTLRHYDEIGLLPPARIGSNGHRYYEEHQLLLLQQILVLRELGVGLPEIGRVLADQVDTVEALRGHHRRLLAERDRLDALAGTVSRTIAELEQSGRDGRPMTAINRPENLFEGVQPAQYEGNLRDFPGLAEEAGRRAAAMTPAEVEPGQRERTALMIRLAEHMAGGAPAGAEPVQAEIDAQYRALTSLHAVSADEYRAIGRLCVENADWRAAYEAIAPGLAEFQRDAIEDYAVSRLG
;
A
#
# COMPACT_ATOMS: atom_id res chain seq x y z
N MET A 1 39.29 -11.31 4.64
CA MET A 1 39.71 -10.27 3.69
C MET A 1 38.77 -9.10 3.88
N ASP A 2 39.26 -7.87 3.83
CA ASP A 2 38.43 -6.67 4.00
C ASP A 2 38.51 -5.75 2.76
N TRP A 3 37.44 -5.01 2.53
CA TRP A 3 37.28 -4.16 1.35
C TRP A 3 37.07 -2.71 1.78
N PRO A 4 37.79 -1.74 1.20
CA PRO A 4 37.55 -0.33 1.46
C PRO A 4 36.20 0.11 0.88
N ILE A 5 35.58 1.12 1.51
CA ILE A 5 34.27 1.66 1.11
C ILE A 5 34.14 1.99 -0.39
N SER A 6 35.22 2.44 -1.03
CA SER A 6 35.25 2.75 -2.46
C SER A 6 35.08 1.50 -3.31
N GLU A 7 35.67 0.39 -2.91
CA GLU A 7 35.55 -0.88 -3.61
C GLU A 7 34.17 -1.49 -3.39
N VAL A 8 33.64 -1.44 -2.16
CA VAL A 8 32.27 -1.89 -1.86
C VAL A 8 31.25 -1.10 -2.66
N ALA A 9 31.38 0.23 -2.72
CA ALA A 9 30.51 1.09 -3.53
C ALA A 9 30.55 0.69 -5.01
N ARG A 10 31.75 0.44 -5.55
CA ARG A 10 31.93 -0.01 -6.94
C ARG A 10 31.28 -1.37 -7.21
N MET A 11 31.44 -2.35 -6.31
CA MET A 11 30.90 -3.70 -6.49
C MET A 11 29.37 -3.75 -6.35
N SER A 12 28.83 -2.99 -5.41
CA SER A 12 27.40 -3.00 -5.07
C SER A 12 26.56 -2.01 -5.87
N GLY A 13 27.20 -1.08 -6.59
CA GLY A 13 26.51 -0.05 -7.37
C GLY A 13 25.95 1.11 -6.54
N VAL A 14 26.03 1.06 -5.19
CA VAL A 14 25.63 2.19 -4.34
C VAL A 14 26.76 3.18 -4.14
N THR A 15 26.41 4.43 -3.84
CA THR A 15 27.42 5.47 -3.60
C THR A 15 28.11 5.26 -2.23
N ALA A 16 29.37 5.70 -2.12
CA ALA A 16 30.04 5.75 -0.82
C ALA A 16 29.31 6.66 0.20
N ARG A 17 28.52 7.63 -0.27
CA ARG A 17 27.63 8.44 0.57
C ARG A 17 26.51 7.59 1.16
N THR A 18 25.89 6.73 0.37
CA THR A 18 24.86 5.78 0.83
C THR A 18 25.41 4.83 1.89
N LEU A 19 26.61 4.27 1.68
CA LEU A 19 27.25 3.40 2.66
C LEU A 19 27.56 4.11 3.98
N ARG A 20 27.99 5.37 3.94
CA ARG A 20 28.15 6.20 5.15
C ARG A 20 26.82 6.47 5.83
N HIS A 21 25.77 6.75 5.07
CA HIS A 21 24.45 6.95 5.63
C HIS A 21 23.94 5.68 6.34
N TYR A 22 24.15 4.50 5.76
CA TYR A 22 23.77 3.24 6.41
C TYR A 22 24.55 2.98 7.69
N ASP A 23 25.83 3.34 7.74
CA ASP A 23 26.62 3.33 8.98
C ASP A 23 26.07 4.32 10.02
N GLU A 24 25.78 5.56 9.62
CA GLU A 24 25.25 6.63 10.50
C GLU A 24 23.93 6.25 11.17
N ILE A 25 23.05 5.53 10.47
CA ILE A 25 21.76 5.05 11.01
C ILE A 25 21.89 3.67 11.69
N GLY A 26 23.09 3.11 11.79
CA GLY A 26 23.36 1.81 12.40
C GLY A 26 22.90 0.59 11.58
N LEU A 27 22.47 0.79 10.33
CA LEU A 27 21.95 -0.26 9.47
C LEU A 27 23.04 -1.14 8.86
N LEU A 28 24.18 -0.54 8.51
CA LEU A 28 25.35 -1.27 8.01
C LEU A 28 26.64 -0.68 8.59
N PRO A 29 26.98 -1.03 9.85
CA PRO A 29 28.25 -0.63 10.44
C PRO A 29 29.43 -1.24 9.68
N PRO A 30 30.54 -0.51 9.47
CA PRO A 30 31.75 -1.08 8.91
C PRO A 30 32.36 -2.11 9.88
N ALA A 31 33.07 -3.10 9.36
CA ALA A 31 33.81 -4.05 10.19
C ALA A 31 34.88 -3.34 11.04
N ARG A 32 35.55 -2.35 10.44
CA ARG A 32 36.51 -1.48 11.14
C ARG A 32 36.68 -0.14 10.46
N ILE A 33 37.19 0.82 11.22
CA ILE A 33 37.65 2.12 10.73
C ILE A 33 39.19 2.14 10.86
N GLY A 34 39.88 2.37 9.75
CA GLY A 34 41.34 2.47 9.72
C GLY A 34 41.84 3.76 10.39
N SER A 35 43.13 3.82 10.71
CA SER A 35 43.78 4.99 11.33
C SER A 35 43.71 6.26 10.48
N ASN A 36 43.50 6.11 9.16
CA ASN A 36 43.26 7.19 8.20
C ASN A 36 41.77 7.61 8.10
N GLY A 37 40.89 7.04 8.94
CA GLY A 37 39.45 7.30 8.92
C GLY A 37 38.68 6.58 7.80
N HIS A 38 39.34 5.72 7.01
CA HIS A 38 38.66 4.92 5.99
C HIS A 38 37.89 3.76 6.60
N ARG A 39 36.71 3.50 6.06
CA ARG A 39 35.83 2.39 6.46
C ARG A 39 36.16 1.14 5.64
N TYR A 40 36.24 0.02 6.34
CA TYR A 40 36.49 -1.30 5.75
C TYR A 40 35.36 -2.25 6.12
N TYR A 41 34.97 -3.08 5.16
CA TYR A 41 33.87 -4.03 5.26
C TYR A 41 34.43 -5.44 5.08
N GLU A 42 33.88 -6.41 5.80
CA GLU A 42 34.21 -7.82 5.64
C GLU A 42 33.02 -8.57 5.03
N GLU A 43 33.18 -9.87 4.81
CA GLU A 43 32.20 -10.71 4.12
C GLU A 43 30.81 -10.63 4.75
N HIS A 44 30.73 -10.59 6.08
CA HIS A 44 29.47 -10.44 6.80
C HIS A 44 28.75 -9.13 6.43
N GLN A 45 29.46 -8.00 6.37
CA GLN A 45 28.85 -6.74 5.96
C GLN A 45 28.46 -6.74 4.48
N LEU A 46 29.19 -7.46 3.62
CA LEU A 46 28.78 -7.60 2.22
C LEU A 46 27.48 -8.39 2.08
N LEU A 47 27.28 -9.44 2.87
CA LEU A 47 26.02 -10.20 2.91
C LEU A 47 24.87 -9.37 3.47
N LEU A 48 25.12 -8.56 4.52
CA LEU A 48 24.13 -7.63 5.03
C LEU A 48 23.79 -6.55 3.99
N LEU A 49 24.79 -5.99 3.32
CA LEU A 49 24.58 -5.02 2.25
C LEU A 49 23.74 -5.61 1.13
N GLN A 50 24.06 -6.83 0.68
CA GLN A 50 23.27 -7.52 -0.34
C GLN A 50 21.80 -7.64 0.09
N GLN A 51 21.52 -8.10 1.31
CA GLN A 51 20.15 -8.16 1.86
C GLN A 51 19.45 -6.80 1.91
N ILE A 52 20.15 -5.76 2.37
CA ILE A 52 19.63 -4.39 2.39
C ILE A 52 19.24 -3.97 0.97
N LEU A 53 20.10 -4.20 -0.02
CA LEU A 53 19.83 -3.80 -1.40
C LEU A 53 18.66 -4.56 -2.00
N VAL A 54 18.55 -5.88 -1.79
CA VAL A 54 17.38 -6.61 -2.35
C VAL A 54 16.07 -6.15 -1.68
N LEU A 55 16.08 -5.90 -0.37
CA LEU A 55 14.90 -5.36 0.32
C LEU A 55 14.56 -3.93 -0.14
N ARG A 56 15.57 -3.11 -0.48
CA ARG A 56 15.37 -1.78 -1.05
C ARG A 56 14.78 -1.81 -2.46
N GLU A 57 15.23 -2.73 -3.30
CA GLU A 57 14.66 -2.94 -4.64
C GLU A 57 13.21 -3.43 -4.56
N LEU A 58 12.85 -4.16 -3.50
CA LEU A 58 11.46 -4.52 -3.19
C LEU A 58 10.63 -3.39 -2.56
N GLY A 59 11.17 -2.17 -2.45
CA GLY A 59 10.45 -1.02 -1.92
C GLY A 59 10.37 -0.94 -0.39
N VAL A 60 11.05 -1.81 0.36
CA VAL A 60 11.03 -1.79 1.83
C VAL A 60 11.79 -0.57 2.37
N GLY A 61 11.20 0.13 3.34
CA GLY A 61 11.82 1.28 3.99
C GLY A 61 12.99 0.91 4.90
N LEU A 62 14.04 1.75 4.97
CA LEU A 62 15.23 1.50 5.81
C LEU A 62 14.93 1.16 7.29
N PRO A 63 13.96 1.79 7.98
CA PRO A 63 13.63 1.43 9.36
C PRO A 63 13.09 0.01 9.52
N GLU A 64 12.36 -0.49 8.52
CA GLU A 64 11.84 -1.85 8.52
C GLU A 64 12.91 -2.86 8.15
N ILE A 65 13.79 -2.52 7.20
CA ILE A 65 14.97 -3.32 6.91
C ILE A 65 15.82 -3.52 8.17
N GLY A 66 16.03 -2.46 8.96
CA GLY A 66 16.74 -2.55 10.24
C GLY A 66 16.10 -3.53 11.23
N ARG A 67 14.76 -3.48 11.38
CA ARG A 67 14.01 -4.44 12.23
C ARG A 67 14.16 -5.88 11.72
N VAL A 68 13.96 -6.08 10.41
CA VAL A 68 14.08 -7.39 9.77
C VAL A 68 15.47 -7.99 9.98
N LEU A 69 16.54 -7.19 9.86
CA LEU A 69 17.91 -7.65 10.06
C LEU A 69 18.22 -7.94 11.53
N ALA A 70 17.65 -7.18 12.46
CA ALA A 70 17.83 -7.39 13.90
C ALA A 70 17.10 -8.64 14.42
N ASP A 71 15.95 -8.98 13.82
CA ASP A 71 15.13 -10.14 14.20
C ASP A 71 15.59 -11.47 13.54
N GLN A 72 16.64 -11.46 12.71
CA GLN A 72 17.12 -12.69 12.08
C GLN A 72 17.88 -13.58 13.07
N VAL A 73 17.23 -14.67 13.48
CA VAL A 73 17.87 -15.79 14.18
C VAL A 73 18.55 -16.76 13.19
N ASP A 74 18.08 -16.81 11.93
CA ASP A 74 18.67 -17.61 10.83
C ASP A 74 18.57 -16.87 9.48
N THR A 75 19.72 -16.44 8.96
CA THR A 75 19.86 -15.69 7.71
C THR A 75 19.34 -16.44 6.48
N VAL A 76 19.40 -17.78 6.46
CA VAL A 76 18.97 -18.57 5.31
C VAL A 76 17.44 -18.57 5.20
N GLU A 77 16.72 -18.64 6.32
CA GLU A 77 15.25 -18.65 6.31
C GLU A 77 14.67 -17.29 5.92
N ALA A 78 15.32 -16.20 6.35
CA ALA A 78 14.95 -14.86 5.93
C ALA A 78 15.14 -14.65 4.41
N LEU A 79 16.24 -15.14 3.84
CA LEU A 79 16.48 -15.13 2.40
C LEU A 79 15.45 -15.98 1.64
N ARG A 80 15.02 -17.14 2.16
CA ARG A 80 13.94 -17.93 1.58
C ARG A 80 12.59 -17.21 1.62
N GLY A 81 12.26 -16.54 2.71
CA GLY A 81 11.08 -15.69 2.83
C GLY A 81 11.09 -14.57 1.78
N HIS A 82 12.24 -13.92 1.61
CA HIS A 82 12.42 -12.88 0.61
C HIS A 82 12.31 -13.41 -0.83
N HIS A 83 12.95 -14.55 -1.13
CA HIS A 83 12.85 -15.21 -2.43
C HIS A 83 11.39 -15.58 -2.78
N ARG A 84 10.60 -16.05 -1.81
CA ARG A 84 9.16 -16.31 -2.01
C ARG A 84 8.40 -15.04 -2.39
N ARG A 85 8.69 -13.91 -1.74
CA ARG A 85 8.07 -12.61 -2.08
C ARG A 85 8.45 -12.14 -3.48
N LEU A 86 9.71 -12.29 -3.88
CA LEU A 86 10.17 -11.98 -5.24
C LEU A 86 9.44 -12.81 -6.31
N LEU A 87 9.27 -14.11 -6.07
CA LEU A 87 8.52 -14.98 -6.99
C LEU A 87 7.05 -14.57 -7.08
N ALA A 88 6.42 -14.25 -5.96
CA ALA A 88 5.03 -13.78 -5.96
C ALA A 88 4.86 -12.46 -6.73
N GLU A 89 5.79 -11.52 -6.58
CA GLU A 89 5.76 -10.26 -7.34
C GLU A 89 6.01 -10.48 -8.83
N ARG A 90 6.94 -11.37 -9.20
CA ARG A 90 7.14 -11.77 -10.60
C ARG A 90 5.85 -12.34 -11.19
N ASP A 91 5.23 -13.30 -10.52
CA ASP A 91 4.01 -13.95 -11.01
C ASP A 91 2.87 -12.95 -11.18
N ARG A 92 2.78 -11.95 -10.29
CA ARG A 92 1.85 -10.83 -10.41
C ARG A 92 2.15 -9.94 -11.62
N LEU A 93 3.41 -9.56 -11.82
CA LEU A 93 3.82 -8.74 -12.97
C LEU A 93 3.56 -9.48 -14.29
N ASP A 94 3.79 -10.78 -14.34
CA ASP A 94 3.48 -11.62 -15.49
C ASP A 94 1.96 -11.63 -15.78
N ALA A 95 1.12 -11.75 -14.74
CA ALA A 95 -0.32 -11.65 -14.87
C ALA A 95 -0.76 -10.26 -15.41
N LEU A 96 -0.18 -9.18 -14.88
CA LEU A 96 -0.45 -7.82 -15.33
C LEU A 96 -0.06 -7.59 -16.81
N ALA A 97 1.11 -8.08 -17.21
CA ALA A 97 1.57 -8.02 -18.59
C ALA A 97 0.64 -8.81 -19.53
N GLY A 98 0.13 -9.97 -19.07
CA GLY A 98 -0.88 -10.75 -19.77
C GLY A 98 -2.19 -9.98 -19.96
N THR A 99 -2.68 -9.34 -18.90
CA THR A 99 -3.86 -8.46 -18.93
C THR A 99 -3.75 -7.35 -19.96
N VAL A 100 -2.64 -6.62 -19.94
CA VAL A 100 -2.37 -5.52 -20.89
C VAL A 100 -2.32 -6.05 -22.32
N SER A 101 -1.63 -7.18 -22.53
CA SER A 101 -1.50 -7.81 -23.86
C SER A 101 -2.85 -8.24 -24.44
N ARG A 102 -3.74 -8.82 -23.63
CA ARG A 102 -5.12 -9.15 -24.04
C ARG A 102 -5.93 -7.92 -24.37
N THR A 103 -5.85 -6.89 -23.54
CA THR A 103 -6.53 -5.61 -23.77
C THR A 103 -6.11 -4.99 -25.11
N ILE A 104 -4.81 -4.99 -25.41
CA ILE A 104 -4.29 -4.52 -26.71
C ILE A 104 -4.89 -5.34 -27.85
N ALA A 105 -4.87 -6.67 -27.76
CA ALA A 105 -5.39 -7.54 -28.82
C ALA A 105 -6.90 -7.33 -29.06
N GLU A 106 -7.69 -7.11 -28.00
CA GLU A 106 -9.12 -6.81 -28.09
C GLU A 106 -9.38 -5.44 -28.73
N LEU A 107 -8.60 -4.42 -28.35
CA LEU A 107 -8.69 -3.08 -28.95
C LEU A 107 -8.32 -3.11 -30.44
N GLU A 108 -7.26 -3.81 -30.83
CA GLU A 108 -6.86 -3.95 -32.23
C GLU A 108 -7.91 -4.69 -33.08
N GLN A 109 -8.54 -5.73 -32.52
CA GLN A 109 -9.61 -6.47 -33.19
C GLN A 109 -10.88 -5.64 -33.35
N SER A 110 -11.29 -4.90 -32.30
CA SER A 110 -12.46 -4.03 -32.34
C SER A 110 -12.34 -2.89 -33.38
N GLY A 111 -11.13 -2.33 -33.52
CA GLY A 111 -10.82 -1.32 -34.53
C GLY A 111 -10.85 -1.85 -35.96
N ARG A 112 -10.59 -3.15 -36.19
CA ARG A 112 -10.65 -3.78 -37.52
C ARG A 112 -12.07 -4.18 -37.93
N ASP A 113 -12.90 -4.58 -36.97
CA ASP A 113 -14.26 -5.11 -37.22
C ASP A 113 -15.36 -4.04 -37.19
N GLY A 114 -15.04 -2.79 -36.83
CA GLY A 114 -15.99 -1.67 -36.75
C GLY A 114 -17.09 -1.84 -35.69
N ARG A 115 -16.88 -2.76 -34.73
CA ARG A 115 -17.84 -3.04 -33.65
C ARG A 115 -17.61 -2.08 -32.46
N PRO A 116 -18.68 -1.57 -31.83
CA PRO A 116 -18.55 -0.73 -30.64
C PRO A 116 -17.80 -1.44 -29.50
N MET A 117 -16.96 -0.70 -28.79
CA MET A 117 -16.02 -1.13 -27.74
C MET A 117 -16.67 -1.82 -26.51
N THR A 118 -17.99 -1.97 -26.49
CA THR A 118 -18.81 -2.39 -25.34
C THR A 118 -18.94 -3.91 -25.15
N ALA A 119 -18.23 -4.72 -25.92
CA ALA A 119 -18.31 -6.20 -25.83
C ALA A 119 -17.02 -6.80 -25.24
N ILE A 120 -16.62 -6.36 -24.05
CA ILE A 120 -15.59 -7.06 -23.27
C ILE A 120 -16.23 -8.33 -22.72
N ASN A 121 -15.97 -9.47 -23.37
CA ASN A 121 -16.64 -10.73 -23.05
C ASN A 121 -16.28 -11.28 -21.66
N ARG A 122 -15.19 -10.78 -21.03
CA ARG A 122 -14.69 -11.19 -19.70
C ARG A 122 -13.99 -10.02 -18.99
N PRO A 123 -14.73 -9.04 -18.44
CA PRO A 123 -14.17 -7.83 -17.84
C PRO A 123 -13.25 -8.10 -16.64
N GLU A 124 -13.38 -9.26 -16.00
CA GLU A 124 -12.52 -9.68 -14.87
C GLU A 124 -11.05 -9.81 -15.29
N ASN A 125 -10.79 -10.15 -16.56
CA ASN A 125 -9.44 -10.29 -17.09
C ASN A 125 -8.69 -8.96 -17.26
N LEU A 126 -9.39 -7.82 -17.16
CA LEU A 126 -8.78 -6.48 -17.16
C LEU A 126 -8.08 -6.14 -15.84
N PHE A 127 -8.39 -6.90 -14.78
CA PHE A 127 -7.94 -6.63 -13.43
C PHE A 127 -7.06 -7.77 -12.87
N GLU A 128 -6.79 -8.80 -13.67
CA GLU A 128 -5.89 -9.90 -13.29
C GLU A 128 -4.45 -9.36 -13.10
N GLY A 129 -3.86 -9.65 -11.93
CA GLY A 129 -2.57 -9.09 -11.49
C GLY A 129 -2.65 -7.67 -10.90
N VAL A 130 -3.76 -6.95 -11.13
CA VAL A 130 -4.03 -5.63 -10.54
C VAL A 130 -4.53 -5.82 -9.12
N GLN A 131 -3.61 -5.79 -8.16
CA GLN A 131 -3.91 -5.84 -6.72
C GLN A 131 -3.78 -4.43 -6.13
N PRO A 132 -4.88 -3.75 -5.75
CA PRO A 132 -4.85 -2.41 -5.15
C PRO A 132 -4.20 -2.37 -3.76
N ALA A 133 -4.04 -3.53 -3.10
CA ALA A 133 -3.51 -3.67 -1.74
C ALA A 133 -2.03 -3.24 -1.58
N GLN A 134 -1.34 -2.87 -2.66
CA GLN A 134 0.03 -2.32 -2.60
C GLN A 134 0.11 -0.79 -2.52
N TYR A 135 -1.01 -0.08 -2.41
CA TYR A 135 -1.01 1.33 -1.99
C TYR A 135 -1.10 1.50 -0.46
N GLU A 136 -0.86 0.45 0.34
CA GLU A 136 -0.69 0.57 1.80
C GLU A 136 0.75 0.98 2.16
N GLY A 137 1.24 2.05 1.51
CA GLY A 137 2.37 2.81 2.00
C GLY A 137 1.89 3.77 3.08
N ASN A 138 2.08 3.40 4.35
CA ASN A 138 1.83 4.18 5.58
C ASN A 138 0.44 4.04 6.24
N LEU A 139 0.21 2.92 6.91
CA LEU A 139 -0.71 2.85 8.06
C LEU A 139 0.05 3.10 9.37
N ARG A 140 0.65 4.29 9.52
CA ARG A 140 1.57 4.58 10.64
C ARG A 140 0.94 5.14 11.91
N ASP A 141 -0.38 5.28 12.00
CA ASP A 141 -0.98 5.97 13.15
C ASP A 141 -1.85 5.11 14.09
N PHE A 142 -2.08 3.81 13.82
CA PHE A 142 -2.87 2.94 14.72
C PHE A 142 -2.38 1.47 14.74
N PRO A 143 -1.43 1.11 15.62
CA PRO A 143 -0.77 -0.21 15.60
C PRO A 143 -1.69 -1.41 15.91
N GLY A 144 -2.78 -1.21 16.66
CA GLY A 144 -3.74 -2.29 16.95
C GLY A 144 -4.67 -2.62 15.78
N LEU A 145 -5.11 -1.60 15.03
CA LEU A 145 -6.02 -1.75 13.89
C LEU A 145 -5.31 -2.33 12.66
N ALA A 146 -4.03 -1.99 12.45
CA ALA A 146 -3.26 -2.47 11.30
C ALA A 146 -2.95 -3.98 11.35
N GLU A 147 -2.65 -4.53 12.54
CA GLU A 147 -2.42 -5.97 12.69
C GLU A 147 -3.71 -6.79 12.56
N GLU A 148 -4.82 -6.31 13.12
CA GLU A 148 -6.14 -6.95 13.00
C GLU A 148 -6.64 -6.91 11.54
N ALA A 149 -6.56 -5.73 10.90
CA ALA A 149 -6.95 -5.53 9.51
C ALA A 149 -6.06 -6.32 8.55
N GLY A 150 -4.74 -6.37 8.78
CA GLY A 150 -3.79 -7.16 7.99
C GLY A 150 -4.02 -8.67 8.13
N ARG A 151 -4.26 -9.18 9.35
CA ARG A 151 -4.60 -10.61 9.57
C ARG A 151 -5.91 -10.99 8.89
N ARG A 152 -6.90 -10.08 8.87
CA ARG A 152 -8.22 -10.33 8.30
C ARG A 152 -8.21 -10.18 6.77
N ALA A 153 -7.53 -9.19 6.22
CA ALA A 153 -7.31 -9.06 4.77
C ALA A 153 -6.56 -10.27 4.20
N ALA A 154 -5.60 -10.83 4.95
CA ALA A 154 -4.92 -12.08 4.60
C ALA A 154 -5.80 -13.34 4.74
N ALA A 155 -6.92 -13.26 5.47
CA ALA A 155 -7.88 -14.34 5.66
C ALA A 155 -9.13 -14.23 4.74
N MET A 156 -9.31 -13.10 4.05
CA MET A 156 -10.42 -12.90 3.12
C MET A 156 -10.14 -13.55 1.77
N THR A 157 -11.12 -14.28 1.26
CA THR A 157 -11.07 -14.87 -0.07
C THR A 157 -11.44 -13.82 -1.14
N PRO A 158 -11.00 -13.95 -2.40
CA PRO A 158 -11.39 -13.04 -3.48
C PRO A 158 -12.91 -12.85 -3.62
N ALA A 159 -13.69 -13.90 -3.31
CA ALA A 159 -15.16 -13.87 -3.30
C ALA A 159 -15.77 -12.99 -2.20
N GLU A 160 -15.01 -12.69 -1.14
CA GLU A 160 -15.41 -11.83 -0.02
C GLU A 160 -14.90 -10.39 -0.19
N VAL A 161 -13.83 -10.18 -0.96
CA VAL A 161 -13.22 -8.86 -1.22
C VAL A 161 -13.99 -8.07 -2.29
N GLU A 162 -14.42 -8.73 -3.36
CA GLU A 162 -15.03 -8.09 -4.53
C GLU A 162 -16.41 -7.45 -4.24
N PRO A 163 -17.33 -8.08 -3.49
CA PRO A 163 -18.59 -7.45 -3.10
C PRO A 163 -18.38 -6.21 -2.21
N GLY A 164 -17.43 -6.29 -1.26
CA GLY A 164 -17.15 -5.19 -0.33
C GLY A 164 -16.52 -3.96 -1.01
N GLN A 165 -15.71 -4.16 -2.05
CA GLN A 165 -15.17 -3.05 -2.84
C GLN A 165 -16.25 -2.35 -3.68
N ARG A 166 -17.13 -3.13 -4.34
CA ARG A 166 -18.25 -2.57 -5.11
C ARG A 166 -19.20 -1.75 -4.23
N GLU A 167 -19.52 -2.27 -3.05
CA GLU A 167 -20.40 -1.59 -2.11
C GLU A 167 -19.80 -0.28 -1.59
N ARG A 168 -18.50 -0.26 -1.26
CA ARG A 168 -17.79 0.97 -0.87
C ARG A 168 -17.78 2.02 -1.98
N THR A 169 -17.48 1.64 -3.22
CA THR A 169 -17.53 2.58 -4.35
C THR A 169 -18.94 3.12 -4.58
N ALA A 170 -19.98 2.27 -4.46
CA ALA A 170 -21.36 2.70 -4.59
C ALA A 170 -21.78 3.70 -3.48
N LEU A 171 -21.31 3.49 -2.24
CA LEU A 171 -21.51 4.42 -1.13
C LEU A 171 -20.87 5.79 -1.42
N MET A 172 -19.64 5.81 -1.95
CA MET A 172 -18.95 7.05 -2.31
C MET A 172 -19.67 7.81 -3.43
N ILE A 173 -20.20 7.09 -4.44
CA ILE A 173 -20.97 7.71 -5.53
C ILE A 173 -22.25 8.35 -4.99
N ARG A 174 -22.99 7.69 -4.09
CA ARG A 174 -24.20 8.28 -3.49
C ARG A 174 -23.89 9.52 -2.65
N LEU A 175 -22.79 9.51 -1.89
CA LEU A 175 -22.32 10.72 -1.21
C LEU A 175 -21.97 11.86 -2.19
N ALA A 176 -21.34 11.54 -3.31
CA ALA A 176 -21.04 12.52 -4.35
C ALA A 176 -22.32 13.12 -4.97
N GLU A 177 -23.36 12.30 -5.17
CA GLU A 177 -24.68 12.77 -5.64
C GLU A 177 -25.33 13.73 -4.63
N HIS A 178 -25.28 13.42 -3.34
CA HIS A 178 -25.77 14.32 -2.30
C HIS A 178 -24.98 15.63 -2.24
N MET A 179 -23.65 15.57 -2.31
CA MET A 179 -22.78 16.74 -2.35
C MET A 179 -23.07 17.62 -3.58
N ALA A 180 -23.19 17.02 -4.77
CA ALA A 180 -23.52 17.72 -6.00
C ALA A 180 -24.92 18.36 -5.95
N GLY A 181 -25.85 17.73 -5.23
CA GLY A 181 -27.18 18.28 -4.93
C GLY A 181 -27.17 19.42 -3.89
N GLY A 182 -26.01 19.77 -3.32
CA GLY A 182 -25.87 20.82 -2.32
C GLY A 182 -26.37 20.43 -0.92
N ALA A 183 -26.54 19.14 -0.65
CA ALA A 183 -26.94 18.67 0.67
C ALA A 183 -25.82 18.96 1.69
N PRO A 184 -26.13 19.56 2.86
CA PRO A 184 -25.15 19.67 3.95
C PRO A 184 -24.67 18.31 4.45
N ALA A 185 -23.44 18.22 4.95
CA ALA A 185 -22.85 16.98 5.46
C ALA A 185 -23.67 16.33 6.60
N GLY A 186 -24.30 17.15 7.46
CA GLY A 186 -25.21 16.71 8.52
C GLY A 186 -26.64 16.41 8.08
N ALA A 187 -26.98 16.53 6.78
CA ALA A 187 -28.34 16.26 6.30
C ALA A 187 -28.69 14.77 6.45
N GLU A 188 -29.96 14.48 6.75
CA GLU A 188 -30.42 13.11 7.05
C GLU A 188 -30.10 12.08 5.95
N PRO A 189 -30.25 12.38 4.63
CA PRO A 189 -29.85 11.45 3.58
C PRO A 189 -28.35 11.13 3.59
N VAL A 190 -27.50 12.13 3.87
CA VAL A 190 -26.05 11.94 3.97
C VAL A 190 -25.72 11.10 5.21
N GLN A 191 -26.34 11.41 6.34
CA GLN A 191 -26.14 10.70 7.59
C GLN A 191 -26.65 9.25 7.55
N ALA A 192 -27.63 8.93 6.69
CA ALA A 192 -28.05 7.55 6.42
C ALA A 192 -26.97 6.75 5.67
N GLU A 193 -26.29 7.37 4.69
CA GLU A 193 -25.16 6.73 4.01
C GLU A 193 -23.96 6.54 4.95
N ILE A 194 -23.69 7.51 5.84
CA ILE A 194 -22.65 7.38 6.87
C ILE A 194 -23.00 6.30 7.90
N ASP A 195 -24.26 6.17 8.32
CA ASP A 195 -24.72 5.06 9.19
C ASP A 195 -24.48 3.70 8.52
N ALA A 196 -24.78 3.57 7.23
CA ALA A 196 -24.51 2.35 6.48
C ALA A 196 -23.01 2.01 6.46
N GLN A 197 -22.14 3.00 6.20
CA GLN A 197 -20.70 2.83 6.26
C GLN A 197 -20.21 2.43 7.65
N TYR A 198 -20.70 3.10 8.69
CA TYR A 198 -20.33 2.82 10.07
C TYR A 198 -20.76 1.41 10.51
N ARG A 199 -21.97 0.96 10.14
CA ARG A 199 -22.45 -0.40 10.41
C ARG A 199 -21.63 -1.46 9.68
N ALA A 200 -21.30 -1.22 8.41
CA ALA A 200 -20.44 -2.12 7.66
C ALA A 200 -19.06 -2.26 8.32
N LEU A 201 -18.47 -1.14 8.75
CA LEU A 201 -17.20 -1.13 9.46
C LEU A 201 -17.27 -1.84 10.82
N THR A 202 -18.31 -1.54 11.61
CA THR A 202 -18.49 -2.11 12.96
C THR A 202 -18.89 -3.59 12.96
N SER A 203 -19.41 -4.10 11.85
CA SER A 203 -19.64 -5.53 11.66
C SER A 203 -18.34 -6.34 11.61
N LEU A 204 -17.21 -5.69 11.28
CA LEU A 204 -15.90 -6.32 11.17
C LEU A 204 -15.08 -6.18 12.46
N HIS A 205 -15.14 -5.02 13.12
CA HIS A 205 -14.44 -4.72 14.35
C HIS A 205 -15.15 -3.59 15.09
N ALA A 206 -15.19 -3.60 16.43
CA ALA A 206 -15.78 -2.50 17.19
C ALA A 206 -14.97 -1.21 16.98
N VAL A 207 -15.61 -0.13 16.54
CA VAL A 207 -14.96 1.16 16.29
C VAL A 207 -15.63 2.23 17.17
N SER A 208 -14.84 2.87 18.04
CA SER A 208 -15.30 3.98 18.87
C SER A 208 -15.56 5.25 18.05
N ALA A 209 -16.26 6.22 18.64
CA ALA A 209 -16.51 7.51 17.99
C ALA A 209 -15.19 8.24 17.64
N ASP A 210 -14.20 8.20 18.53
CA ASP A 210 -12.89 8.85 18.33
C ASP A 210 -12.10 8.19 17.20
N GLU A 211 -12.12 6.86 17.11
CA GLU A 211 -11.51 6.11 16.01
C GLU A 211 -12.23 6.39 14.69
N TYR A 212 -13.56 6.49 14.70
CA TYR A 212 -14.31 6.80 13.48
C TYR A 212 -14.00 8.22 12.96
N ARG A 213 -13.89 9.21 13.85
CA ARG A 213 -13.40 10.56 13.47
C ARG A 213 -11.98 10.54 12.92
N ALA A 214 -11.10 9.70 13.48
CA ALA A 214 -9.75 9.53 12.96
C ALA A 214 -9.76 8.96 11.53
N ILE A 215 -10.62 7.99 11.24
CA ILE A 215 -10.83 7.48 9.89
C ILE A 215 -11.32 8.58 8.94
N GLY A 216 -12.26 9.43 9.40
CA GLY A 216 -12.73 10.58 8.62
C GLY A 216 -11.61 11.57 8.26
N ARG A 217 -10.69 11.86 9.19
CA ARG A 217 -9.53 12.74 8.90
C ARG A 217 -8.59 12.14 7.83
N LEU A 218 -8.39 10.83 7.85
CA LEU A 218 -7.56 10.13 6.87
C LEU A 218 -8.11 10.25 5.44
N CYS A 219 -9.41 10.47 5.22
CA CYS A 219 -9.95 10.76 3.89
C CYS A 219 -9.29 11.98 3.22
N VAL A 220 -8.82 12.95 4.02
CA VAL A 220 -8.18 14.19 3.52
C VAL A 220 -6.66 14.17 3.70
N GLU A 221 -6.16 13.60 4.80
CA GLU A 221 -4.74 13.63 5.17
C GLU A 221 -3.92 12.56 4.44
N ASN A 222 -4.52 11.43 4.09
CA ASN A 222 -3.85 10.40 3.29
C ASN A 222 -4.00 10.72 1.79
N ALA A 223 -2.88 10.89 1.09
CA ALA A 223 -2.86 11.31 -0.31
C ALA A 223 -3.56 10.32 -1.26
N ASP A 224 -3.44 9.03 -1.02
CA ASP A 224 -4.04 7.99 -1.86
C ASP A 224 -5.55 7.88 -1.63
N TRP A 225 -5.99 7.98 -0.37
CA TRP A 225 -7.41 8.00 -0.05
C TRP A 225 -8.07 9.25 -0.61
N ARG A 226 -7.44 10.41 -0.41
CA ARG A 226 -7.90 11.67 -0.98
C ARG A 226 -8.03 11.55 -2.50
N ALA A 227 -7.02 11.03 -3.19
CA ALA A 227 -7.08 10.85 -4.64
C ALA A 227 -8.25 9.95 -5.08
N ALA A 228 -8.58 8.90 -4.31
CA ALA A 228 -9.72 8.04 -4.61
C ALA A 228 -11.09 8.76 -4.49
N TYR A 229 -11.27 9.61 -3.47
CA TYR A 229 -12.49 10.43 -3.34
C TYR A 229 -12.56 11.52 -4.41
N GLU A 230 -11.45 12.23 -4.64
CA GLU A 230 -11.36 13.32 -5.62
C GLU A 230 -11.53 12.84 -7.07
N ALA A 231 -11.17 11.59 -7.36
CA ALA A 231 -11.41 10.96 -8.67
C ALA A 231 -12.91 10.75 -8.96
N ILE A 232 -13.75 10.62 -7.92
CA ILE A 232 -15.21 10.49 -8.07
C ILE A 232 -15.85 11.87 -8.22
N ALA A 233 -15.57 12.79 -7.29
CA ALA A 233 -16.05 14.16 -7.37
C ALA A 233 -15.09 15.11 -6.62
N PRO A 234 -14.75 16.27 -7.19
CA PRO A 234 -13.92 17.27 -6.50
C PRO A 234 -14.54 17.71 -5.17
N GLY A 235 -13.76 17.68 -4.09
CA GLY A 235 -14.17 18.05 -2.73
C GLY A 235 -14.89 16.96 -1.94
N LEU A 236 -15.03 15.76 -2.51
CA LEU A 236 -15.69 14.64 -1.85
C LEU A 236 -14.92 14.15 -0.63
N ALA A 237 -13.58 14.28 -0.62
CA ALA A 237 -12.75 13.89 0.52
C ALA A 237 -13.10 14.72 1.77
N GLU A 238 -13.18 16.04 1.62
CA GLU A 238 -13.59 16.93 2.70
C GLU A 238 -15.05 16.71 3.11
N PHE A 239 -15.95 16.50 2.14
CA PHE A 239 -17.36 16.22 2.43
C PHE A 239 -17.56 14.95 3.25
N GLN A 240 -16.83 13.88 2.91
CA GLN A 240 -16.84 12.62 3.66
C GLN A 240 -16.32 12.81 5.10
N ARG A 241 -15.21 13.54 5.28
CA ARG A 241 -14.68 13.88 6.61
C ARG A 241 -15.72 14.61 7.45
N ASP A 242 -16.34 15.64 6.89
CA ASP A 242 -17.30 16.49 7.60
C ASP A 242 -18.57 15.70 7.95
N ALA A 243 -19.02 14.82 7.06
CA ALA A 243 -20.17 13.96 7.32
C ALA A 243 -19.90 12.92 8.43
N ILE A 244 -18.68 12.36 8.49
CA ILE A 244 -18.24 11.48 9.57
C ILE A 244 -18.15 12.24 10.90
N GLU A 245 -17.63 13.47 10.90
CA GLU A 245 -17.52 14.30 12.10
C GLU A 245 -18.91 14.58 12.69
N ASP A 246 -19.85 15.05 11.86
CA ASP A 246 -21.24 15.29 12.26
C ASP A 246 -21.92 14.01 12.77
N TYR A 247 -21.67 12.88 12.12
CA TYR A 247 -22.23 11.58 12.55
C TYR A 247 -21.69 11.15 13.91
N ALA A 248 -20.38 11.26 14.11
CA ALA A 248 -19.72 10.86 15.34
C ALA A 248 -20.08 11.77 16.52
N VAL A 249 -20.46 13.03 16.27
CA VAL A 249 -20.97 13.94 17.29
C VAL A 249 -22.46 13.70 17.57
N SER A 250 -23.27 13.51 16.54
CA SER A 250 -24.73 13.47 16.67
C SER A 250 -25.32 12.09 16.99
N ARG A 251 -24.63 11.00 16.61
CA ARG A 251 -25.17 9.63 16.72
C ARG A 251 -24.32 8.66 17.54
N LEU A 252 -23.04 8.97 17.76
CA LEU A 252 -22.12 8.15 18.55
C LEU A 252 -21.64 8.82 19.86
N GLY A 253 -21.93 10.12 20.03
CA GLY A 253 -21.56 10.94 21.17
C GLY A 253 -22.59 10.96 22.30
#